data_AF-A0A7C5M700-F1
#
_entry.id   AF-A0A7C5M700-F1
#
_cell.length_a   1.000
_cell.length_b   1.000
_cell.length_c   1.000
_cell.angle_alpha   90.00
_cell.angle_beta   90.00
_cell.angle_gamma   90.00
#
_symmetry.space_group_name_H-M   'P 1'
#
loop_
_entity.id
_entity.type
_entity.pdbx_description
1 polymer ?
#
loop_
_entity_poly.entity_id
_entity_poly.type
_entity_poly.pdbx_seq_one_letter_code
_entity_poly.pdbx_strand_id
1 'polypeptide(L)' 'MVENKSSIMQIHPPTFRFLKNIEKNNNREWFRENKPEYEKAMSNIKAFTAAVEKELN' A
#
# COMPACT_ATOMS: atom_id res chain seq x y z
N MET A 1 -11.53 22.75 6.20
CA MET A 1 -10.27 22.19 5.69
C MET A 1 -10.64 20.99 4.85
N VAL A 2 -10.69 21.12 3.53
CA VAL A 2 -10.99 19.98 2.66
C VAL A 2 -9.69 19.24 2.48
N GLU A 3 -9.49 18.16 3.23
CA GLU A 3 -8.39 17.25 2.96
C GLU A 3 -8.47 16.82 1.50
N ASN A 4 -7.37 16.99 0.78
CA ASN A 4 -7.29 16.81 -0.66
C ASN A 4 -7.58 15.33 -0.98
N LYS A 5 -8.83 15.03 -1.37
CA LYS A 5 -9.31 13.69 -1.76
C LYS A 5 -8.40 12.98 -2.76
N SER A 6 -7.65 13.74 -3.57
CA SER A 6 -6.67 13.21 -4.53
C SER A 6 -5.54 12.40 -3.88
N SER A 7 -5.12 12.73 -2.65
CA SER A 7 -3.92 12.11 -2.03
C SER A 7 -4.17 10.70 -1.46
N ILE A 8 -5.44 10.34 -1.24
CA ILE A 8 -5.85 9.03 -0.70
C ILE A 8 -5.93 7.97 -1.81
N MET A 9 -6.10 8.40 -3.06
CA MET A 9 -6.37 7.55 -4.24
C MET A 9 -5.12 7.29 -5.09
N GLN A 10 -3.92 7.50 -4.53
CA GLN A 10 -2.67 7.20 -5.22
C GLN A 10 -1.93 6.07 -4.50
N ILE A 11 -1.21 5.24 -5.25
CA ILE A 11 -0.28 4.29 -4.65
C ILE A 11 0.93 5.06 -4.13
N HIS A 12 1.22 4.95 -2.84
CA HIS A 12 2.27 5.74 -2.21
C HIS A 12 3.67 5.13 -2.46
N PRO A 13 4.74 5.95 -2.56
CA PRO A 13 6.10 5.43 -2.71
C PRO A 13 6.54 4.36 -1.69
N PRO A 14 6.13 4.40 -0.39
CA PRO A 14 6.40 3.33 0.55
C PRO A 14 5.84 1.96 0.14
N THR A 15 4.68 1.91 -0.53
CA THR A 15 4.09 0.65 -1.03
C THR A 15 5.04 -0.01 -2.03
N PHE A 16 5.55 0.75 -3.00
CA PHE A 16 6.52 0.21 -3.96
C PHE A 16 7.86 -0.17 -3.31
N ARG A 17 8.31 0.57 -2.29
CA ARG A 17 9.52 0.20 -1.54
C ARG A 17 9.33 -1.12 -0.79
N PHE A 18 8.19 -1.30 -0.14
CA PHE A 18 7.84 -2.56 0.52
C PHE A 18 7.87 -3.72 -0.48
N LEU A 19 7.23 -3.56 -1.65
CA LEU A 19 7.21 -4.59 -2.70
C LEU A 19 8.62 -4.98 -3.18
N LYS A 20 9.52 -4.00 -3.40
CA LYS A 20 10.92 -4.26 -3.76
C LYS A 20 11.71 -4.96 -2.64
N ASN A 21 11.38 -4.65 -1.39
CA ASN A 21 12.07 -5.23 -0.25
C ASN A 21 11.62 -6.67 0.00
N ILE A 22 10.31 -6.95 -0.05
CA ILE A 22 9.80 -8.30 0.15
C ILE A 22 10.22 -9.23 -0.98
N GLU A 23 10.32 -8.75 -2.22
CA GLU A 23 10.86 -9.53 -3.36
C GLU A 23 12.23 -10.14 -3.04
N LYS A 24 13.11 -9.38 -2.38
CA LYS A 24 14.48 -9.80 -2.06
C LYS A 24 14.59 -10.58 -0.75
N ASN A 25 13.63 -10.42 0.16
CA ASN A 25 13.73 -10.88 1.54
C ASN A 25 12.50 -11.71 1.97
N ASN A 26 11.90 -12.48 1.04
CA ASN A 26 10.64 -13.20 1.26
C ASN A 26 10.79 -14.45 2.15
N ASN A 27 11.22 -14.25 3.40
CA ASN A 27 11.27 -15.27 4.44
C ASN A 27 10.44 -14.84 5.66
N ARG A 28 10.14 -15.81 6.54
CA ARG A 28 9.21 -15.63 7.65
C ARG A 28 9.73 -14.62 8.67
N GLU A 29 11.03 -14.67 8.96
CA GLU A 29 11.70 -13.83 9.96
C GLU A 29 11.65 -12.37 9.53
N TRP A 30 12.08 -12.08 8.30
CA TRP A 30 12.06 -10.74 7.74
C TRP A 30 10.63 -10.20 7.61
N PHE A 31 9.68 -11.02 7.16
CA PHE A 31 8.28 -10.59 7.06
C PHE A 31 7.70 -10.25 8.43
N ARG A 32 8.03 -11.02 9.48
CA ARG A 32 7.57 -10.73 10.85
C ARG A 32 8.04 -9.36 11.32
N GLU A 33 9.28 -8.98 10.99
CA GLU A 33 9.86 -7.68 11.33
C GLU A 33 9.26 -6.52 10.51
N ASN A 34 8.89 -6.79 9.25
CA ASN A 34 8.38 -5.78 8.31
C ASN A 34 6.84 -5.83 8.14
N LYS A 35 6.14 -6.50 9.06
CA LYS A 35 4.68 -6.62 9.06
C LYS A 35 3.97 -5.25 9.13
N PRO A 36 4.44 -4.25 9.90
CA PRO A 36 3.82 -2.92 9.91
C PRO A 36 3.87 -2.22 8.53
N GLU A 37 4.96 -2.38 7.79
CA GLU A 37 5.12 -1.86 6.43
C GLU A 37 4.19 -2.55 5.45
N TYR A 38 4.02 -3.87 5.59
CA TYR A 38 3.04 -4.64 4.84
C TYR A 38 1.61 -4.11 5.08
N GLU A 39 1.22 -3.90 6.34
CA GLU A 39 -0.13 -3.41 6.67
C GLU A 39 -0.41 -2.03 6.07
N LYS A 40 0.58 -1.13 6.09
CA LYS A 40 0.50 0.19 5.43
C LYS A 40 0.38 0.06 3.91
N ALA A 41 1.22 -0.76 3.28
CA ALA A 41 1.20 -1.02 1.84
C ALA A 41 -0.14 -1.64 1.39
N MET A 42 -0.64 -2.62 2.16
CA MET A 42 -1.92 -3.28 1.91
C MET A 42 -3.10 -2.32 2.06
N SER A 43 -3.11 -1.48 3.11
CA SER A 43 -4.14 -0.46 3.29
C SER A 43 -4.17 0.53 2.11
N ASN A 44 -3.00 0.98 1.66
CA ASN A 44 -2.90 1.88 0.51
C ASN A 44 -3.41 1.24 -0.79
N ILE A 45 -3.06 -0.01 -1.08
CA ILE A 45 -3.58 -0.73 -2.26
C ILE A 45 -5.10 -0.90 -2.17
N LYS A 46 -5.66 -1.28 -1.02
CA LYS A 46 -7.11 -1.40 -0.84
C LYS A 46 -7.84 -0.09 -1.08
N ALA A 47 -7.31 1.01 -0.56
CA ALA A 47 -7.87 2.34 -0.78
C ALA A 47 -7.85 2.73 -2.27
N PHE A 48 -6.74 2.44 -2.96
CA PHE A 48 -6.62 2.67 -4.41
C PHE A 48 -7.64 1.83 -5.20
N THR A 49 -7.71 0.52 -4.95
CA THR A 49 -8.61 -0.38 -5.68
C THR A 49 -10.08 0.00 -5.46
N ALA A 50 -10.48 0.31 -4.23
CA ALA A 50 -11.84 0.75 -3.94
C ALA A 50 -12.21 2.06 -4.67
N ALA A 51 -11.25 2.97 -4.84
CA ALA A 51 -11.46 4.18 -5.64
C ALA A 51 -11.62 3.84 -7.13
N VAL A 52 -10.79 2.97 -7.69
CA VAL A 52 -10.90 2.53 -9.09
C VAL A 52 -12.23 1.82 -9.35
N GLU A 53 -12.63 0.89 -8.48
CA GLU A 53 -13.91 0.19 -8.59
C GLU A 53 -15.11 1.14 -8.60
N LYS A 54 -15.04 2.22 -7.81
CA LYS A 54 -16.08 3.23 -7.76
C LYS A 54 -16.19 4.03 -9.06
N GLU A 55 -15.07 4.33 -9.72
CA GLU A 55 -15.06 5.10 -10.97
C GLU A 55 -15.42 4.25 -12.21
N LEU A 56 -15.33 2.92 -12.10
CA LEU A 56 -15.65 1.99 -13.20
C LEU A 56 -17.12 1.52 -13.22
N ASN A 57 -17.91 1.78 -12.17
CA ASN A 57 -19.32 1.42 -12.05
C ASN A 57 -20.24 2.64 -12.21
#